data_AF-A0A6G0YXL3-F1
#
_entry.id   AF-A0A6G0YXL3-F1
#
_cell.length_a   1.000
_cell.length_b   1.000
_cell.length_c   1.000
_cell.angle_alpha   90.00
_cell.angle_beta   90.00
_cell.angle_gamma   90.00
#
_symmetry.space_group_name_H-M   'P 1'
#
loop_
_entity.id
_entity.type
_entity.pdbx_description
1 polymer ?
#
loop_
_entity_poly.entity_id
_entity_poly.type
_entity_poly.pdbx_seq_one_letter_code
_entity_poly.pdbx_strand_id
1 'polypeptide(L)'
;MTFKKCIITVCQNYFEKHCLENTETIVTSIEHEQNQRRLKIQTIGCIRFIGEIYKQLLLSPYVIHYCIKMLTICETKERSLEYLCNLLKVAGKELNEKINLEDIFQHLIYLVSDEMRSKISPRIRFMVKDVIETIMPS
;
A
#
# COMPACT_ATOMS: atom_id res chain seq x y z
N MET A 1 -28.11 7.89 4.73
CA MET A 1 -26.76 7.28 4.84
C MET A 1 -26.86 5.81 4.46
N THR A 2 -25.99 5.29 3.59
CA THR A 2 -26.00 3.86 3.19
C THR A 2 -24.78 3.14 3.75
N PHE A 3 -24.87 1.82 3.98
CA PHE A 3 -23.77 1.00 4.50
C PHE A 3 -22.48 1.15 3.69
N LYS A 4 -22.59 1.22 2.35
CA LYS A 4 -21.46 1.46 1.42
C LYS A 4 -20.76 2.80 1.68
N LYS A 5 -21.52 3.88 1.95
CA LYS A 5 -20.94 5.19 2.30
C LYS A 5 -20.18 5.12 3.62
N CYS A 6 -20.70 4.39 4.61
CA CYS A 6 -20.03 4.19 5.89
C CYS A 6 -18.68 3.47 5.71
N ILE A 7 -18.67 2.36 4.97
CA ILE A 7 -17.44 1.62 4.65
C ILE A 7 -16.40 2.53 3.99
N ILE A 8 -16.81 3.29 2.96
CA ILE A 8 -15.90 4.19 2.26
C ILE A 8 -15.30 5.21 3.22
N THR A 9 -16.12 5.88 4.04
CA THR A 9 -15.65 6.88 5.01
C THR A 9 -14.70 6.27 6.04
N VAL A 10 -14.99 5.07 6.56
CA VAL A 10 -14.13 4.40 7.54
C VAL A 10 -12.80 4.01 6.90
N CYS A 11 -12.81 3.44 5.69
CA CYS A 11 -11.59 3.08 4.97
C CYS A 11 -10.73 4.32 4.66
N GLN A 12 -11.35 5.42 4.23
CA GLN A 12 -10.67 6.69 3.94
C GLN A 12 -10.00 7.27 5.19
N ASN A 13 -10.76 7.45 6.27
CA ASN A 13 -10.24 8.01 7.52
C ASN A 13 -9.08 7.16 8.08
N TYR A 14 -9.19 5.84 8.00
CA TYR A 14 -8.13 4.95 8.45
C TYR A 14 -6.88 5.06 7.58
N PHE A 15 -7.06 5.07 6.25
CA PHE A 15 -5.95 5.15 5.31
C PHE A 15 -5.16 6.45 5.48
N GLU A 16 -5.84 7.59 5.54
CA GLU A 16 -5.20 8.89 5.73
C GLU A 16 -4.43 8.96 7.06
N LYS A 17 -5.05 8.50 8.15
CA LYS A 17 -4.48 8.54 9.50
C LYS A 17 -3.33 7.56 9.75
N HIS A 18 -3.35 6.38 9.14
CA HIS A 18 -2.42 5.30 9.48
C HIS A 18 -1.44 4.93 8.37
N CYS A 19 -1.73 5.30 7.13
CA CYS A 19 -0.85 5.07 5.99
C CYS A 19 -0.10 6.32 5.55
N LEU A 20 -0.67 7.52 5.75
CA LEU A 20 -0.09 8.78 5.27
C LEU A 20 0.42 9.69 6.40
N GLU A 21 -0.26 9.73 7.56
CA GLU A 21 0.17 10.57 8.69
C GLU A 21 1.47 10.08 9.36
N ASN A 22 2.39 11.03 9.54
CA ASN A 22 3.71 10.81 10.12
C ASN A 22 3.68 10.93 11.65
N THR A 23 3.28 9.87 12.36
CA THR A 23 3.52 9.76 13.80
C THR A 23 4.86 9.07 14.07
N GLU A 24 5.95 9.67 13.57
CA GLU A 24 7.29 9.43 14.10
C GLU A 24 7.56 10.50 15.16
N THR A 25 6.87 10.42 16.30
CA THR A 25 7.38 11.05 17.51
C THR A 25 8.68 10.36 17.88
N ILE A 26 9.77 11.13 17.96
CA ILE A 26 11.11 10.67 18.32
C ILE A 26 11.09 10.34 19.82
N VAL A 27 10.53 9.19 20.18
CA VAL A 27 10.57 8.64 21.53
C VAL A 27 11.17 7.25 21.42
N THR A 28 12.42 7.12 21.83
CA THR A 28 13.22 5.89 21.75
C THR A 28 13.07 5.04 23.02
N SER A 29 11.82 4.77 23.42
CA SER A 29 11.53 3.79 24.48
C SER A 29 11.20 2.43 23.87
N ILE A 30 11.49 1.35 24.60
CA ILE A 30 11.12 -0.03 24.20
C ILE A 30 9.61 -0.14 23.96
N GLU A 31 8.81 0.55 24.78
CA GLU A 31 7.35 0.62 24.62
C GLU A 31 6.94 1.29 23.31
N HIS A 32 7.62 2.36 22.90
CA HIS A 32 7.35 3.03 21.63
C HIS A 32 7.65 2.10 20.43
N GLU A 33 8.76 1.36 20.47
CA GLU A 33 9.09 0.40 19.41
C GLU A 33 8.05 -0.73 19.32
N GLN A 34 7.63 -1.30 20.46
CA GLN A 34 6.57 -2.31 20.48
C GLN A 34 5.26 -1.76 19.93
N ASN A 35 4.90 -0.52 20.27
CA ASN A 35 3.70 0.11 19.77
C ASN A 35 3.75 0.35 18.25
N GLN A 36 4.89 0.82 17.73
CA GLN A 36 5.11 0.99 16.29
C GLN A 36 5.02 -0.34 15.52
N ARG A 37 5.56 -1.43 16.08
CA ARG A 37 5.42 -2.79 15.50
C ARG A 37 3.95 -3.23 15.47
N ARG A 38 3.21 -3.02 16.56
CA ARG A 38 1.76 -3.34 16.63
C ARG A 38 0.96 -2.54 15.62
N LEU A 39 1.20 -1.24 15.54
CA LEU A 39 0.54 -0.35 14.57
C LEU A 39 0.83 -0.81 13.15
N LYS A 40 2.08 -1.13 12.81
CA LYS A 40 2.44 -1.66 11.49
C LYS A 40 1.64 -2.93 11.12
N ILE A 41 1.54 -3.88 12.04
CA ILE A 41 0.78 -5.12 11.81
C ILE A 41 -0.70 -4.81 11.54
N GLN A 42 -1.29 -3.92 12.34
CA GLN A 42 -2.67 -3.48 12.15
C GLN A 42 -2.86 -2.78 10.80
N THR A 43 -1.99 -1.84 10.44
CA THR A 43 -2.05 -1.12 9.17
C THR A 43 -1.96 -2.06 7.98
N ILE A 44 -1.04 -3.04 7.99
CA ILE A 44 -0.93 -4.05 6.93
C ILE A 44 -2.22 -4.88 6.83
N GLY A 45 -2.78 -5.30 7.96
CA GLY A 45 -4.05 -6.03 8.00
C GLY A 45 -5.20 -5.22 7.41
N CYS A 46 -5.29 -3.94 7.75
CA CYS A 46 -6.30 -3.01 7.23
C CYS A 46 -6.12 -2.76 5.73
N ILE A 47 -4.91 -2.60 5.22
CA ILE A 47 -4.65 -2.44 3.78
C ILE A 47 -5.13 -3.66 3.00
N ARG A 48 -4.81 -4.87 3.49
CA ARG A 48 -5.31 -6.11 2.88
C ARG A 48 -6.83 -6.16 2.92
N PHE A 49 -7.42 -5.82 4.06
CA PHE A 49 -8.87 -5.77 4.21
C PHE A 49 -9.53 -4.78 3.23
N ILE A 50 -8.96 -3.59 3.04
CA ILE A 50 -9.44 -2.62 2.03
C ILE A 50 -9.43 -3.26 0.63
N GLY A 51 -8.36 -3.96 0.27
CA GLY A 51 -8.28 -4.73 -0.98
C GLY A 51 -9.37 -5.80 -1.10
N GLU A 52 -9.62 -6.56 -0.02
CA GLU A 52 -10.68 -7.58 -0.02
C GLU A 52 -12.08 -6.98 -0.14
N ILE A 53 -12.36 -5.87 0.53
CA ILE A 53 -13.64 -5.15 0.40
C ILE A 53 -13.85 -4.64 -1.02
N TYR A 54 -12.78 -4.20 -1.70
CA TYR A 54 -12.85 -3.85 -3.11
C TYR A 54 -13.25 -5.04 -3.99
N LYS A 55 -12.72 -6.23 -3.73
CA LYS A 55 -13.11 -7.46 -4.46
C LYS A 55 -14.58 -7.82 -4.29
N GLN A 56 -15.19 -7.43 -3.17
CA GLN A 56 -16.64 -7.55 -2.94
C GLN A 56 -17.47 -6.44 -3.62
N LEU A 57 -16.88 -5.61 -4.50
CA LEU A 57 -17.53 -4.51 -5.23
C LEU A 57 -18.14 -3.41 -4.32
N LEU A 58 -17.72 -3.40 -3.05
CA LEU A 58 -18.13 -2.41 -2.06
C LEU A 58 -17.29 -1.13 -2.14
N LEU A 59 -16.13 -1.18 -2.79
CA LEU A 59 -15.34 0.00 -3.13
C LEU A 59 -15.27 0.17 -4.65
N SER A 60 -15.21 1.42 -5.08
CA SER A 60 -14.99 1.76 -6.47
C SER A 60 -13.51 1.55 -6.84
N PRO A 61 -13.19 1.13 -8.09
CA PRO A 61 -11.81 1.06 -8.57
C PRO A 61 -11.02 2.36 -8.33
N TYR A 62 -11.67 3.51 -8.47
CA TYR A 62 -11.04 4.82 -8.24
C TYR A 62 -10.54 5.03 -6.82
N VAL A 63 -11.21 4.43 -5.81
CA VAL A 63 -10.79 4.54 -4.40
C VAL A 63 -9.48 3.78 -4.19
N ILE A 64 -9.37 2.55 -4.70
CA ILE A 64 -8.14 1.76 -4.57
C ILE A 64 -7.01 2.36 -5.40
N HIS A 65 -7.29 2.82 -6.61
CA HIS A 65 -6.32 3.50 -7.44
C HIS A 65 -5.78 4.78 -6.77
N TYR A 66 -6.64 5.54 -6.09
CA TYR A 66 -6.21 6.68 -5.26
C TYR A 66 -5.27 6.22 -4.14
N CYS A 67 -5.61 5.17 -3.39
CA CYS A 67 -4.74 4.62 -2.35
C CYS A 67 -3.36 4.21 -2.90
N ILE A 68 -3.33 3.52 -4.05
CA ILE A 68 -2.08 3.13 -4.73
C ILE A 68 -1.25 4.37 -5.09
N LYS A 69 -1.86 5.38 -5.72
CA LYS A 69 -1.16 6.62 -6.08
C LYS A 69 -0.61 7.35 -4.86
N MET A 70 -1.37 7.44 -3.77
CA MET A 70 -0.89 8.08 -2.54
C MET A 70 0.29 7.32 -1.93
N LEU A 71 0.24 5.98 -1.89
CA LEU A 71 1.36 5.16 -1.40
C LEU A 71 2.61 5.27 -2.29
N THR A 72 2.41 5.43 -3.60
CA THR A 72 3.47 5.64 -4.62
C THR A 72 4.13 7.03 -4.47
N ILE A 73 3.36 8.07 -4.10
CA ILE A 73 3.93 9.40 -3.87
C ILE A 73 4.71 9.45 -2.55
N CYS A 74 4.27 8.69 -1.53
CA CYS A 74 4.90 8.63 -0.21
C CYS A 74 6.10 7.65 -0.11
N GLU A 75 6.68 7.26 -1.23
CA GLU A 75 7.75 6.25 -1.35
C GLU A 75 9.11 6.60 -0.74
N THR A 76 9.27 7.83 -0.26
CA THR A 76 10.46 8.20 0.53
C THR A 76 10.66 7.32 1.77
N LYS A 77 9.69 6.45 2.09
CA LYS A 77 9.71 5.51 3.20
C LYS A 77 9.45 4.07 2.73
N GLU A 78 10.33 3.16 3.14
CA GLU A 78 10.16 1.71 2.91
C GLU A 78 8.84 1.14 3.42
N ARG A 79 8.25 1.74 4.46
CA ARG A 79 6.93 1.36 4.98
C ARG A 79 5.81 1.58 3.95
N SER A 80 5.83 2.70 3.23
CA SER A 80 4.84 3.02 2.20
C SER A 80 4.92 2.03 1.04
N LEU A 81 6.14 1.65 0.64
CA LEU A 81 6.36 0.59 -0.35
C LEU A 81 5.85 -0.76 0.15
N GLU A 82 6.01 -1.05 1.44
CA GLU A 82 5.48 -2.28 2.02
C GLU A 82 3.96 -2.35 1.93
N TYR A 83 3.31 -1.24 2.25
CA TYR A 83 1.86 -1.08 2.16
C TYR A 83 1.38 -1.18 0.71
N LEU A 84 2.06 -0.53 -0.22
CA LEU A 84 1.76 -0.57 -1.65
C LEU A 84 1.78 -2.01 -2.18
N CYS A 85 2.86 -2.74 -1.90
CA CYS A 85 3.00 -4.13 -2.33
C CYS A 85 1.88 -5.02 -1.76
N ASN A 86 1.52 -4.84 -0.49
CA ASN A 86 0.44 -5.62 0.14
C ASN A 86 -0.93 -5.30 -0.48
N LEU A 87 -1.20 -4.04 -0.83
CA LEU A 87 -2.45 -3.66 -1.50
C LEU A 87 -2.51 -4.25 -2.91
N LEU A 88 -1.42 -4.11 -3.68
CA LEU A 88 -1.32 -4.64 -5.03
C LEU A 88 -1.51 -6.16 -5.04
N LYS A 89 -0.89 -6.91 -4.11
CA LYS A 89 -1.08 -8.38 -4.01
C LYS A 89 -2.54 -8.81 -3.89
N VAL A 90 -3.37 -8.00 -3.23
CA VAL A 90 -4.78 -8.33 -2.99
C VAL A 90 -5.67 -7.84 -4.12
N ALA A 91 -5.51 -6.60 -4.55
CA ALA A 91 -6.46 -5.92 -5.44
C ALA A 91 -5.88 -5.55 -6.82
N GLY A 92 -4.58 -5.69 -7.02
CA GLY A 92 -3.87 -5.17 -8.19
C GLY A 92 -4.30 -5.82 -9.50
N LYS A 93 -4.58 -7.13 -9.49
CA LYS A 93 -5.02 -7.86 -10.69
C LYS A 93 -6.41 -7.38 -11.15
N GLU A 94 -7.40 -7.44 -10.26
CA GLU A 94 -8.77 -7.02 -10.55
C GLU A 94 -8.86 -5.51 -10.82
N LEU A 95 -7.94 -4.72 -10.25
CA LEU A 95 -7.84 -3.29 -10.55
C LEU A 95 -7.27 -3.04 -11.94
N ASN A 96 -6.22 -3.75 -12.34
CA ASN A 96 -5.56 -3.57 -13.65
C ASN A 96 -6.52 -3.84 -14.82
N GLU A 97 -7.51 -4.73 -14.64
CA GLU A 97 -8.58 -4.98 -15.60
C GLU A 97 -9.52 -3.78 -15.80
N LYS A 98 -9.59 -2.86 -14.82
CA LYS A 98 -10.52 -1.72 -14.82
C LYS A 98 -9.83 -0.37 -15.00
N ILE A 99 -8.60 -0.25 -14.54
CA ILE A 99 -7.76 0.95 -14.59
C ILE A 99 -6.36 0.48 -14.97
N ASN A 100 -5.78 1.06 -16.03
CA ASN A 100 -4.41 0.75 -16.41
C ASN A 100 -3.44 1.17 -15.28
N LEU A 101 -2.64 0.23 -14.78
CA LEU A 101 -1.62 0.45 -13.74
C LEU A 101 -0.18 0.45 -14.31
N GLU A 102 -0.02 0.50 -15.63
CA GLU A 102 1.27 0.45 -16.32
C GLU A 102 2.24 1.55 -15.83
N ASP A 103 1.75 2.77 -15.57
CA ASP A 103 2.53 3.85 -14.97
C ASP A 103 3.11 3.46 -13.60
N ILE A 104 2.28 2.84 -12.75
CA ILE A 104 2.70 2.32 -11.44
C ILE A 104 3.70 1.17 -11.60
N PHE A 105 3.49 0.25 -12.54
CA PHE A 105 4.40 -0.86 -12.76
C PHE A 105 5.77 -0.42 -13.29
N GLN A 106 5.82 0.52 -14.24
CA GLN A 106 7.08 1.12 -14.71
C GLN A 106 7.84 1.78 -13.56
N HIS A 107 7.12 2.45 -12.68
CA HIS A 107 7.69 3.05 -11.49
C HIS A 107 8.25 2.00 -10.52
N LEU A 108 7.52 0.91 -10.26
CA LEU A 108 8.00 -0.22 -9.45
C LEU A 108 9.26 -0.87 -10.04
N ILE A 109 9.34 -0.98 -11.38
CA ILE A 109 10.55 -1.48 -12.07
C ILE A 109 11.74 -0.54 -11.81
N TYR A 110 11.52 0.77 -11.92
CA TYR A 110 12.57 1.75 -11.61
C TYR A 110 13.06 1.64 -10.16
N LEU A 111 12.18 1.37 -9.20
CA LEU A 111 12.57 1.19 -7.79
C LEU A 111 13.46 -0.04 -7.54
N VAL A 112 13.35 -1.09 -8.36
CA VAL A 112 14.20 -2.28 -8.24
C VAL A 112 15.44 -2.25 -9.13
N SER A 113 15.64 -1.16 -9.88
CA SER A 113 16.84 -0.93 -10.69
C SER A 113 18.11 -0.80 -9.85
N ASP A 114 19.26 -0.92 -10.52
CA ASP A 114 20.56 -0.80 -9.87
C ASP A 114 20.84 0.60 -9.33
N GLU A 115 20.23 1.63 -9.90
CA GLU A 115 20.34 3.01 -9.44
C GLU A 115 19.74 3.19 -8.04
N MET A 116 18.67 2.45 -7.72
CA MET A 116 17.96 2.52 -6.44
C MET A 116 18.46 1.51 -5.40
N ARG A 117 19.47 0.70 -5.76
CA ARG A 117 20.00 -0.39 -4.90
C ARG A 117 20.50 0.09 -3.53
N SER A 118 21.02 1.32 -3.43
CA SER A 118 21.50 1.91 -2.18
C SER A 118 20.41 2.59 -1.36
N LYS A 119 19.25 2.89 -1.95
CA LYS A 119 18.15 3.65 -1.32
C LYS A 119 17.06 2.76 -0.72
N ILE A 120 16.93 1.53 -1.21
CA ILE A 120 15.87 0.59 -0.83
C ILE A 120 16.48 -0.70 -0.33
N SER A 121 16.04 -1.19 0.83
CA SER A 121 16.53 -2.42 1.44
C SER A 121 16.27 -3.64 0.56
N PRO A 122 17.15 -4.67 0.62
CA PRO A 122 16.97 -5.89 -0.16
C PRO A 122 15.60 -6.53 0.02
N ARG A 123 15.06 -6.53 1.25
CA ARG A 123 13.74 -7.08 1.58
C ARG A 123 12.62 -6.43 0.76
N ILE A 124 12.58 -5.10 0.72
CA ILE A 124 11.55 -4.36 -0.02
C ILE A 124 11.72 -4.59 -1.53
N ARG A 125 12.95 -4.59 -2.05
CA ARG A 125 13.19 -4.89 -3.46
C ARG A 125 12.70 -6.28 -3.87
N PHE A 126 12.96 -7.30 -3.05
CA PHE A 126 12.42 -8.65 -3.31
C PHE A 126 10.90 -8.66 -3.33
N MET A 127 10.27 -7.93 -2.41
CA MET A 127 8.83 -7.85 -2.34
C MET A 127 8.20 -7.09 -3.52
N VAL A 128 8.85 -6.04 -4.02
CA VAL A 128 8.43 -5.35 -5.25
C VAL A 128 8.58 -6.25 -6.48
N LYS A 129 9.69 -6.99 -6.59
CA LYS A 129 9.89 -7.96 -7.68
C LYS A 129 8.80 -9.04 -7.70
N ASP A 130 8.48 -9.59 -6.53
CA ASP A 130 7.41 -10.58 -6.35
C ASP A 130 6.03 -10.03 -6.80
N VAL A 131 5.75 -8.75 -6.51
CA VAL A 131 4.53 -8.07 -6.98
C VAL A 131 4.52 -7.89 -8.50
N ILE A 132 5.63 -7.44 -9.10
CA ILE A 132 5.75 -7.28 -10.54
C ILE A 132 5.51 -8.62 -11.24
N GLU A 133 6.18 -9.69 -10.77
CA GLU A 133 6.05 -11.03 -11.34
C GLU A 133 4.63 -11.61 -11.20
N THR A 134 3.96 -11.37 -10.08
CA THR A 134 2.64 -11.94 -9.80
C THR A 134 1.51 -11.22 -10.55
N ILE A 135 1.63 -9.92 -10.78
CA ILE A 135 0.50 -9.07 -11.22
C ILE A 135 0.68 -8.54 -12.63
N MET A 136 1.90 -8.28 -13.09
CA MET A 136 2.13 -7.80 -14.45
C MET A 136 1.65 -8.87 -15.44
N PRO A 137 0.70 -8.55 -16.34
CA PRO A 137 0.27 -9.51 -17.35
C PRO A 137 1.45 -9.82 -18.28
N SER A 138 1.64 -11.11 -18.55
CA SER A 138 2.60 -11.62 -19.54
C SER A 138 2.20 -11.21 -20.96
#